data_AF-X0Z956-F1
#
_entry.id   AF-X0Z956-F1
#
_cell.length_a   1.000
_cell.length_b   1.000
_cell.length_c   1.000
_cell.angle_alpha   90.00
_cell.angle_beta   90.00
_cell.angle_gamma   90.00
#
_symmetry.space_group_name_H-M   'P 1'
#
loop_
_entity.id
_entity.type
_entity.pdbx_description
1 polymer ?
#
loop_
_entity_poly.entity_id
_entity_poly.type
_entity_poly.pdbx_seq_one_letter_code
_entity_poly.pdbx_strand_id
1 'polypeptide(L)' 'EMAYLSRGLIDVFIDLRDKIRVQDMAAGYLLIKEAGGLIVDADSQPLDLDFGTMTRLSFVGASNQVTLDQIMSEINKY' A
#
# COMPACT_ATOMS: atom_id res chain seq x y z
N GLU A 1 2.69 -9.92 -3.26
CA GLU A 1 2.68 -9.86 -1.77
C GLU A 1 1.33 -9.43 -1.18
N MET A 2 0.52 -8.63 -1.88
CA MET A 2 -0.76 -8.10 -1.36
C MET A 2 -1.73 -9.14 -0.79
N ALA A 3 -1.84 -10.33 -1.40
CA ALA A 3 -2.67 -11.41 -0.87
C ALA A 3 -2.14 -11.99 0.46
N TYR A 4 -0.81 -12.03 0.66
CA TYR A 4 -0.22 -12.46 1.93
C TYR A 4 -0.51 -11.46 3.04
N LEU A 5 -0.39 -10.16 2.75
CA LEU A 5 -0.82 -9.08 3.66
C LEU A 5 -2.31 -9.21 4.01
N SER A 6 -3.16 -9.40 3.00
CA SER A 6 -4.62 -9.53 3.19
C SER A 6 -5.02 -10.74 4.04
N ARG A 7 -4.21 -11.81 4.04
CA ARG A 7 -4.43 -12.98 4.89
C ARG A 7 -3.78 -12.87 6.28
N GLY A 8 -3.14 -11.74 6.60
CA GLY A 8 -2.43 -11.56 7.87
C GLY A 8 -1.14 -12.38 8.00
N LEU A 9 -0.51 -12.77 6.88
CA LEU A 9 0.77 -13.48 6.87
C LEU A 9 1.98 -12.54 6.80
N ILE A 10 1.75 -11.28 6.44
CA ILE A 10 2.72 -10.20 6.39
C ILE A 10 2.05 -8.98 7.02
N ASP A 11 2.77 -8.23 7.85
CA ASP A 11 2.23 -7.02 8.47
C ASP A 11 2.34 -5.78 7.57
N VAL A 12 3.37 -5.74 6.71
CA VAL A 12 3.68 -4.59 5.85
C VAL A 12 4.22 -5.03 4.49
N PHE A 13 3.72 -4.41 3.42
CA PHE A 13 4.29 -4.51 2.09
C PHE A 13 4.55 -3.11 1.51
N ILE A 14 5.79 -2.85 1.10
CA ILE A 14 6.25 -1.53 0.67
C ILE A 14 6.80 -1.61 -0.74
N ASP A 15 6.33 -0.73 -1.63
CA ASP A 15 6.99 -0.47 -2.91
C ASP A 15 7.05 1.03 -3.17
N LEU A 16 8.22 1.64 -2.94
CA LEU A 16 8.46 3.07 -3.17
C LEU A 16 9.28 3.34 -4.44
N ARG A 17 9.32 2.37 -5.36
CA ARG A 17 10.21 2.43 -6.53
C ARG A 17 9.57 3.09 -7.75
N ASP A 18 8.30 3.49 -7.65
CA ASP A 18 7.49 3.97 -8.77
C ASP A 18 7.46 3.00 -9.96
N LYS A 19 7.22 1.72 -9.68
CA LYS A 19 7.28 0.64 -10.70
C LYS A 19 5.98 -0.13 -10.88
N ILE A 20 5.14 -0.22 -9.85
CA ILE A 20 3.93 -1.03 -9.90
C ILE A 20 2.90 -0.31 -10.76
N ARG A 21 2.39 -0.98 -11.79
CA ARG A 21 1.34 -0.40 -12.63
C ARG A 21 0.00 -0.56 -11.92
N VAL A 22 -0.93 0.35 -12.18
CA VAL A 22 -2.28 0.32 -11.59
C VAL A 22 -2.95 -1.05 -11.79
N GLN A 23 -2.85 -1.63 -12.99
CA GLN A 23 -3.41 -2.96 -13.28
C GLN A 23 -2.79 -4.10 -12.45
N ASP A 24 -1.51 -3.99 -12.09
CA ASP A 24 -0.83 -5.02 -11.28
C ASP A 24 -1.29 -4.94 -9.81
N MET A 25 -1.74 -3.75 -9.37
CA MET A 25 -2.21 -3.50 -8.00
C MET A 25 -3.71 -3.69 -7.82
N ALA A 26 -4.54 -3.46 -8.84
CA ALA A 26 -5.99 -3.33 -8.72
C ALA A 26 -6.67 -4.47 -7.93
N ALA A 27 -6.33 -5.72 -8.22
CA ALA A 27 -6.88 -6.87 -7.49
C ALA A 27 -6.40 -6.92 -6.03
N GLY A 28 -5.11 -6.66 -5.79
CA GLY A 28 -4.55 -6.66 -4.45
C GLY A 28 -5.03 -5.51 -3.58
N TYR A 29 -5.32 -4.35 -4.18
CA TYR A 29 -5.94 -3.21 -3.50
C TYR A 29 -7.25 -3.61 -2.84
N LEU A 30 -8.15 -4.24 -3.60
CA LEU A 30 -9.43 -4.71 -3.08
C LEU A 30 -9.25 -5.75 -1.97
N LEU A 31 -8.36 -6.72 -2.16
CA LEU A 31 -8.09 -7.75 -1.15
C LEU A 31 -7.66 -7.14 0.20
N ILE A 32 -6.74 -6.18 0.18
CA ILE A 32 -6.24 -5.55 1.39
C ILE A 32 -7.35 -4.73 2.06
N LYS A 33 -8.11 -3.94 1.29
CA LYS A 33 -9.20 -3.10 1.81
C LYS A 33 -10.32 -3.95 2.44
N GLU A 34 -10.74 -5.03 1.80
CA GLU A 34 -11.76 -5.95 2.33
C GLU A 34 -11.27 -6.74 3.56
N ALA A 35 -9.96 -6.98 3.66
CA ALA A 35 -9.36 -7.55 4.86
C ALA A 35 -9.19 -6.55 6.02
N GLY A 36 -9.60 -5.28 5.84
CA GLY A 36 -9.43 -4.22 6.83
C GLY A 36 -8.03 -3.60 6.88
N GLY A 37 -7.16 -3.96 5.93
CA GLY A 37 -5.83 -3.38 5.81
C GLY A 37 -5.85 -1.96 5.20
N LEU A 38 -4.73 -1.27 5.35
CA LEU A 38 -4.51 0.10 4.90
C LEU A 38 -3.57 0.10 3.69
N ILE A 39 -3.83 1.01 2.75
CA ILE A 39 -2.94 1.29 1.62
C ILE A 39 -2.85 2.82 1.49
N VAL A 40 -1.63 3.33 1.53
CA VAL A 40 -1.31 4.75 1.36
C VAL A 40 -0.24 4.95 0.29
N ASP A 41 -0.16 6.15 -0.26
CA ASP A 41 0.96 6.58 -1.09
C ASP A 41 2.21 6.94 -0.25
N ALA A 42 3.25 7.44 -0.90
CA ALA A 42 4.49 7.84 -0.24
C ALA A 42 4.31 9.01 0.75
N ASP A 43 3.25 9.81 0.59
CA ASP A 43 2.92 10.97 1.41
C ASP A 43 1.93 10.63 2.55
N SER A 44 1.77 9.33 2.84
CA SER A 44 0.81 8.80 3.83
C SER A 44 -0.65 9.11 3.52
N GLN A 45 -0.98 9.52 2.29
CA GLN A 45 -2.37 9.76 1.91
C GLN A 45 -3.00 8.45 1.45
N PRO A 46 -4.31 8.24 1.73
CA PRO A 46 -5.02 7.09 1.19
C PRO A 46 -4.79 7.01 -0.32
N LEU A 47 -4.38 5.83 -0.79
CA LEU A 47 -4.15 5.62 -2.22
C LEU A 47 -5.51 5.54 -2.92
N ASP A 48 -6.01 6.69 -3.36
CA ASP A 48 -7.25 6.82 -4.13
C ASP A 48 -6.88 7.03 -5.60
N LEU A 49 -7.07 5.97 -6.39
CA LEU A 49 -6.55 5.91 -7.75
C LEU A 49 -7.59 6.44 -8.74
N ASP A 50 -7.31 7.59 -9.33
CA ASP A 50 -7.92 7.94 -10.60
C ASP A 50 -7.18 7.19 -11.73
N PHE A 51 -7.79 6.09 -12.19
CA PHE A 51 -7.23 5.16 -13.17
C PHE A 51 -6.88 5.82 -14.52
N GLY A 52 -7.28 7.08 -14.74
CA GLY A 52 -7.07 7.81 -15.99
C GLY A 52 -5.70 8.48 -16.18
N THR A 53 -4.96 8.79 -15.11
CA THR A 53 -3.75 9.65 -15.20
C THR A 53 -2.46 9.01 -14.70
N MET A 54 -2.53 8.08 -13.75
CA MET A 54 -1.34 7.42 -13.18
C MET A 54 -1.06 6.09 -13.88
N THR A 55 0.17 5.90 -14.39
CA THR A 55 0.59 4.62 -15.01
C THR A 55 1.44 3.75 -14.10
N ARG A 56 2.12 4.36 -13.12
CA ARG A 56 2.95 3.70 -12.11
C ARG A 56 2.73 4.35 -10.75
N LEU A 57 2.98 3.58 -9.69
CA LEU A 57 2.63 3.91 -8.33
C LEU A 57 3.77 3.54 -7.37
N SER A 58 3.82 4.30 -6.28
CA SER A 58 4.51 3.98 -5.04
C SER A 58 3.48 3.89 -3.92
N PHE A 59 3.60 2.89 -3.05
CA PHE A 59 2.64 2.69 -1.96
C PHE A 59 3.24 1.94 -0.76
N VAL A 60 2.54 2.07 0.37
CA VAL A 60 2.73 1.30 1.59
C VAL A 60 1.41 0.62 1.93
N GLY A 61 1.42 -0.71 2.01
CA GLY A 61 0.33 -1.52 2.54
C GLY A 61 0.64 -1.99 3.95
N ALA A 62 -0.32 -1.89 4.87
CA ALA A 62 -0.16 -2.29 6.27
C ALA A 62 -1.39 -3.01 6.83
N SER A 63 -1.19 -3.93 7.78
CA SER A 63 -2.27 -4.72 8.38
C SER A 63 -3.15 -3.92 9.34
N ASN A 64 -2.62 -2.83 9.91
CA ASN A 64 -3.32 -1.95 10.85
C ASN A 64 -2.63 -0.57 10.96
N GLN A 65 -3.30 0.39 11.59
CA GLN A 65 -2.82 1.78 11.70
C GLN A 65 -1.52 1.90 12.51
N VAL A 66 -1.37 1.16 13.61
CA VAL A 66 -0.18 1.24 14.47
C VAL A 66 1.07 0.84 13.69
N THR A 67 0.99 -0.25 12.92
CA THR A 67 2.08 -0.71 12.07
C THR A 67 2.37 0.28 10.95
N LEU A 68 1.34 0.87 10.34
CA LEU A 68 1.52 1.90 9.31
C LEU A 68 2.28 3.12 9.86
N ASP A 69 1.84 3.65 11.00
CA ASP A 69 2.44 4.83 11.63
C ASP A 69 3.92 4.61 11.96
N GLN A 70 4.27 3.41 12.46
CA GLN A 70 5.65 3.02 12.75
C GLN A 70 6.51 3.06 11.49
N ILE A 71 6.05 2.43 10.41
CA ILE A 71 6.82 2.35 9.16
C ILE A 71 6.94 3.72 8.49
N MET A 72 5.87 4.52 8.44
CA MET A 72 5.94 5.87 7.88
C MET A 72 6.89 6.76 8.69
N SER A 73 6.93 6.60 10.02
CA SER A 73 7.91 7.30 10.86
C SER A 73 9.35 6.88 10.57
N GLU A 74 9.62 5.63 10.18
CA GLU A 74 10.97 5.19 9.78
C GLU A 74 11.34 5.68 8.38
N ILE A 75 10.39 5.67 7.44
CA ILE A 75 10.60 6.15 6.07
C ILE A 75 10.95 7.65 6.08
N ASN A 76 10.20 8.46 6.83
CA ASN A 76 10.38 9.93 6.88
C ASN A 76 11.67 10.41 7.56
N LYS A 77 12.49 9.49 8.11
CA LYS A 77 13.82 9.85 8.65
C LYS A 77 14.87 10.06 7.56
N TYR A 78 14.61 9.58 6.35
CA TYR A 78 15.53 9.59 5.21
C TYR A 78 14.98 10.44 4.08
#